data_AF-A0A973LTI2-F1
#
_entry.id   AF-A0A973LTI2-F1
#
_cell.length_a   1.000
_cell.length_b   1.000
_cell.length_c   1.000
_cell.angle_alpha   90.00
_cell.angle_beta   90.00
_cell.angle_gamma   90.00
#
_symmetry.space_group_name_H-M   'P 1'
#
loop_
_entity.id
_entity.type
_entity.pdbx_description
1 polymer ?
#
loop_
_entity_poly.entity_id
_entity_poly.type
_entity_poly.pdbx_seq_one_letter_code
_entity_poly.pdbx_strand_id
1 'polypeptide(L)'
;MFEIFVLALWVGLVFNAAPGAVFSESLRRGMRGGFRPAFAVQVGSLAGDAVWALLGLAGVGALFTVPALRVPLTAGGCLLLAWLGLIGVR
;
A
#
# COMPACT_ATOMS: atom_id res chain seq x y z
N MET A 1 -11.71 -16.05 2.94
CA MET A 1 -11.10 -15.00 3.80
C MET A 1 -9.69 -15.37 4.25
N PHE A 2 -9.46 -16.53 4.89
CA PHE A 2 -8.10 -16.94 5.26
C PHE A 2 -7.14 -17.02 4.06
N GLU A 3 -7.59 -17.53 2.91
CA GLU A 3 -6.82 -17.58 1.67
C GLU A 3 -6.31 -16.21 1.20
N ILE A 4 -7.15 -15.16 1.33
CA ILE A 4 -6.76 -13.79 0.96
C ILE A 4 -5.64 -13.29 1.88
N PHE A 5 -5.72 -13.61 3.17
CA PHE A 5 -4.68 -13.23 4.13
C PHE A 5 -3.37 -13.95 3.85
N VAL A 6 -3.43 -15.25 3.55
CA VAL A 6 -2.24 -16.04 3.18
C VAL A 6 -1.63 -15.52 1.88
N LEU A 7 -2.45 -15.21 0.87
CA LEU A 7 -2.00 -14.61 -0.38
C LEU A 7 -1.33 -13.26 -0.13
N ALA A 8 -1.95 -12.37 0.65
CA ALA A 8 -1.41 -11.06 0.99
C ALA A 8 -0.08 -11.17 1.75
N LEU A 9 0.05 -12.13 2.66
CA LEU A 9 1.31 -12.42 3.36
C LEU A 9 2.40 -12.81 2.37
N TRP A 10 2.13 -13.77 1.47
CA TRP A 10 3.10 -14.22 0.47
C TRP A 10 3.51 -13.10 -0.48
N VAL A 11 2.54 -12.32 -0.97
CA VAL A 11 2.82 -11.15 -1.82
C VAL A 11 3.69 -10.14 -1.07
N GLY A 12 3.41 -9.87 0.21
CA GLY A 12 4.23 -8.99 1.05
C GLY A 12 5.66 -9.49 1.22
N LEU A 13 5.85 -10.80 1.41
CA LEU A 13 7.19 -11.41 1.50
C LEU A 13 7.96 -11.28 0.18
N VAL A 14 7.32 -11.56 -0.96
CA VAL A 14 7.94 -11.42 -2.28
C VAL A 14 8.30 -9.96 -2.57
N PHE A 15 7.40 -9.04 -2.25
CA PHE A 15 7.65 -7.60 -2.40
C PHE A 15 8.85 -7.14 -1.58
N ASN A 16 9.01 -7.68 -0.38
CA ASN A 16 10.12 -7.36 0.49
C ASN A 16 11.46 -7.95 0.02
N ALA A 17 11.41 -9.11 -0.64
CA ALA A 17 12.59 -9.76 -1.22
C ALA A 17 13.11 -9.04 -2.47
N ALA A 18 12.32 -8.16 -3.09
CA ALA A 18 12.75 -7.40 -4.25
C ALA A 18 13.91 -6.45 -3.89
N PRO A 19 14.98 -6.38 -4.71
CA PRO A 19 16.10 -5.50 -4.44
C PRO A 19 15.67 -4.04 -4.49
N GLY A 20 15.81 -3.34 -3.37
CA GLY A 20 15.42 -1.94 -3.20
C GLY A 20 16.14 -1.26 -2.04
N ALA A 21 15.79 0.00 -1.77
CA ALA A 21 16.46 0.81 -0.73
C ALA A 21 16.29 0.20 0.68
N VAL A 22 15.07 -0.21 1.03
CA VAL A 22 14.77 -0.82 2.33
C VAL A 22 15.49 -2.16 2.48
N PHE A 23 15.46 -3.02 1.45
CA PHE A 23 16.17 -4.31 1.46
C PHE A 23 17.69 -4.14 1.61
N SER A 24 18.28 -3.22 0.85
CA SER A 24 19.73 -2.92 0.90
C SER A 24 20.14 -2.43 2.30
N GLU A 25 19.31 -1.59 2.91
CA GLU A 25 19.55 -1.08 4.25
C GLU A 25 19.36 -2.15 5.34
N SER A 26 18.34 -2.99 5.20
CA SER A 26 18.11 -4.15 6.08
C SER A 26 19.26 -5.15 6.00
N LEU A 27 19.80 -5.43 4.82
CA LEU A 27 21.02 -6.24 4.65
C LEU A 27 22.23 -5.58 5.29
N ARG A 28 22.46 -4.29 5.02
CA ARG A 28 23.61 -3.55 5.57
C ARG A 28 23.60 -3.55 7.10
N ARG A 29 22.45 -3.29 7.71
CA ARG A 29 22.29 -3.32 9.17
C ARG A 29 22.30 -4.74 9.73
N GLY A 30 21.77 -5.70 8.99
CA GLY A 30 21.80 -7.12 9.32
C GLY A 30 23.22 -7.68 9.39
N MET A 31 24.05 -7.36 8.39
CA MET A 31 25.46 -7.76 8.36
C MET A 31 26.29 -7.15 9.49
N ARG A 32 25.92 -5.97 9.99
CA ARG A 32 26.65 -5.26 11.05
C ARG A 32 26.20 -5.60 12.47
N GLY A 33 24.92 -5.90 12.68
CA GLY A 33 24.37 -6.08 14.04
C GLY A 33 23.33 -7.19 14.17
N GLY A 34 23.22 -8.09 13.17
CA GLY A 34 22.36 -9.26 13.21
C GLY A 34 20.88 -8.94 12.97
N PHE A 35 20.00 -9.84 13.45
CA PHE A 35 18.57 -9.80 13.15
C PHE A 35 17.86 -8.55 13.69
N ARG A 36 18.13 -8.15 14.94
CA ARG A 36 17.40 -7.05 15.61
C ARG A 36 17.45 -5.72 14.83
N PRO A 37 18.63 -5.23 14.37
CA PRO A 37 18.68 -3.99 13.60
C PRO A 37 18.12 -4.13 12.18
N ALA A 38 18.20 -5.30 11.54
CA ALA A 38 17.52 -5.55 10.27
C ALA A 38 16.00 -5.51 10.44
N PHE A 39 15.47 -6.19 11.46
CA PHE A 39 14.05 -6.20 11.78
C PHE A 39 13.51 -4.79 12.09
N ALA A 40 14.29 -3.96 12.80
CA ALA A 40 13.91 -2.57 13.07
C ALA A 40 13.72 -1.74 11.79
N VAL A 41 14.52 -1.97 10.74
CA VAL A 41 14.35 -1.29 9.44
C VAL A 41 13.04 -1.70 8.78
N GLN A 42 12.70 -2.99 8.84
CA GLN A 42 11.45 -3.52 8.28
C GLN A 42 10.21 -2.98 8.98
N VAL A 43 10.25 -2.93 10.32
CA VAL A 43 9.19 -2.31 11.12
C VAL A 43 9.07 -0.81 10.80
N GLY A 44 10.19 -0.12 10.66
CA GLY A 44 10.22 1.29 10.26
C GLY A 44 9.62 1.52 8.86
N SER A 45 9.95 0.66 7.90
CA SER A 45 9.35 0.69 6.55
C SER A 45 7.84 0.50 6.61
N LEU A 46 7.38 -0.53 7.30
CA LEU A 46 5.95 -0.83 7.43
C LEU A 46 5.19 0.32 8.11
N ALA A 47 5.78 0.92 9.14
CA ALA A 47 5.22 2.11 9.78
C ALA A 47 5.14 3.29 8.81
N GLY A 48 6.18 3.51 8.00
CA GLY A 48 6.19 4.52 6.94
C GLY A 48 5.09 4.30 5.90
N ASP A 49 4.93 3.06 5.43
CA ASP A 49 3.88 2.68 4.47
C ASP A 49 2.49 2.92 5.05
N ALA A 50 2.28 2.54 6.32
CA ALA A 50 1.01 2.77 7.02
C ALA A 50 0.71 4.27 7.18
N VAL A 51 1.70 5.08 7.60
CA VAL A 51 1.54 6.53 7.73
C VAL A 51 1.23 7.16 6.38
N TRP A 52 1.95 6.77 5.33
CA TRP A 52 1.71 7.27 3.98
C TRP A 52 0.31 6.92 3.49
N ALA A 53 -0.15 5.68 3.69
CA ALA A 53 -1.50 5.26 3.34
C ALA A 53 -2.57 6.01 4.12
N LEU A 54 -2.39 6.20 5.43
CA LEU A 54 -3.33 6.96 6.27
C LEU A 54 -3.44 8.41 5.82
N LEU A 55 -2.31 9.07 5.56
CA LEU A 55 -2.28 10.45 5.07
C LEU A 55 -2.91 10.56 3.68
N GLY A 56 -2.61 9.61 2.79
CA GLY A 56 -3.22 9.55 1.45
C GLY A 56 -4.73 9.40 1.52
N LEU A 57 -5.24 8.46 2.31
CA LEU A 57 -6.68 8.22 2.48
C LEU A 57 -7.38 9.40 3.15
N ALA A 58 -6.80 9.95 4.23
CA ALA A 58 -7.33 11.13 4.89
C ALA A 58 -7.34 12.34 3.96
N GLY A 59 -6.27 12.51 3.18
CA GLY A 59 -6.14 13.57 2.18
C GLY A 59 -7.19 13.45 1.07
N VAL A 60 -7.42 12.25 0.53
CA VAL A 60 -8.50 11.98 -0.41
C VAL A 60 -9.85 12.35 0.22
N GLY A 61 -10.12 11.89 1.45
CA GLY A 61 -11.33 12.26 2.19
C GLY A 61 -11.52 13.78 2.33
N ALA A 62 -10.44 14.50 2.62
CA ALA A 62 -10.44 15.96 2.68
C ALA A 62 -10.73 16.60 1.31
N LEU A 63 -10.16 16.10 0.21
CA LEU A 63 -10.44 16.60 -1.14
C LEU A 63 -11.92 16.42 -1.52
N PHE A 64 -12.55 15.33 -1.08
CA PHE A 64 -13.99 15.12 -1.26
C PHE A 64 -14.82 16.19 -0.55
N THR A 65 -14.30 16.93 0.45
CA THR A 65 -15.06 18.04 1.07
C THR A 65 -15.27 19.21 0.10
N VAL A 66 -14.38 19.40 -0.87
CA VAL A 66 -14.43 20.51 -1.83
C VAL A 66 -15.41 20.18 -2.97
N PRO A 67 -16.53 20.92 -3.14
CA PRO A 67 -17.56 20.58 -4.13
C PRO A 67 -17.03 20.50 -5.57
N ALA A 68 -16.12 21.41 -5.94
CA ALA A 68 -15.52 21.45 -7.27
C ALA A 68 -14.71 20.18 -7.62
N LEU A 69 -14.15 19.49 -6.63
CA LEU A 69 -13.42 18.24 -6.81
C LEU A 69 -14.32 17.01 -6.61
N ARG A 70 -15.27 17.09 -5.68
CA ARG A 70 -16.21 16.02 -5.37
C ARG A 70 -17.00 15.57 -6.59
N VAL A 71 -17.57 16.52 -7.34
CA VAL A 71 -18.43 16.22 -8.50
C VAL A 71 -17.69 15.43 -9.59
N PRO A 72 -16.53 15.89 -10.12
CA PRO A 72 -15.81 15.14 -11.15
C PRO A 72 -15.27 13.80 -10.63
N LEU A 73 -14.79 13.73 -9.37
CA LEU A 73 -14.32 12.48 -8.78
C LEU A 73 -15.44 11.45 -8.64
N THR A 74 -16.63 11.88 -8.22
CA THR A 74 -17.80 11.00 -8.09
C THR A 74 -18.26 10.50 -9.45
N ALA A 75 -18.38 11.39 -10.44
CA ALA A 75 -18.76 11.02 -11.80
C ALA A 75 -17.77 10.02 -12.42
N GLY A 76 -16.46 10.27 -12.25
CA GLY A 76 -15.41 9.36 -12.69
C GLY A 76 -15.49 7.99 -12.01
N GLY A 77 -15.73 7.97 -10.68
CA GLY A 77 -15.93 6.74 -9.93
C GLY A 77 -17.14 5.93 -10.41
N CYS A 78 -18.29 6.59 -10.65
CA CYS A 78 -19.47 5.94 -11.18
C CYS A 78 -19.23 5.33 -12.57
N LEU A 79 -18.56 6.07 -13.46
CA LEU A 79 -18.20 5.58 -14.80
C LEU A 79 -17.27 4.37 -14.73
N LEU A 80 -16.26 4.40 -13.85
CA LEU A 80 -15.34 3.29 -13.65
C LEU A 80 -16.07 2.03 -13.14
N LEU A 81 -16.96 2.19 -12.15
CA LEU A 81 -17.73 1.06 -11.62
C LEU A 81 -18.69 0.47 -12.67
N ALA A 82 -19.35 1.31 -13.46
CA ALA A 82 -20.18 0.86 -14.57
C ALA A 82 -19.36 0.08 -15.61
N TRP A 83 -18.17 0.58 -15.95
CA TRP A 83 -17.25 -0.09 -16.87
C TRP A 83 -16.78 -1.46 -16.35
N LEU A 84 -16.34 -1.53 -15.08
CA LEU A 84 -15.93 -2.78 -14.45
C LEU A 84 -17.09 -3.79 -14.37
N GLY A 85 -18.31 -3.31 -14.06
CA GLY A 85 -19.51 -4.14 -14.06
C GLY A 85 -19.82 -4.72 -15.44
N LEU A 86 -19.67 -3.93 -16.52
CA LEU A 86 -19.85 -4.41 -17.89
C LEU A 86 -18.80 -5.45 -18.30
N ILE A 87 -17.54 -5.27 -17.86
CA ILE A 87 -16.48 -6.27 -18.08
C ILE A 87 -16.78 -7.55 -17.31
N GLY A 88 -17.20 -7.46 -16.04
CA GLY A 88 -17.41 -8.63 -15.19
C GLY A 88 -18.59 -9.53 -15.58
N VAL A 89 -19.52 -9.03 -16.41
CA VAL A 89 -20.66 -9.80 -16.93
C VAL A 89 -20.33 -10.48 -18.28
N ARG A 90 -19.24 -10.08 -18.94
CA ARG A 90 -18.75 -10.69 -20.18
C ARG A 90 -17.79 -11.84 -19.90
#